data_AF-B4CYB2-F1
#
_entry.id   AF-B4CYB2-F1
#
_cell.length_a   1.000
_cell.length_b   1.000
_cell.length_c   1.000
_cell.angle_alpha   90.00
_cell.angle_beta   90.00
_cell.angle_gamma   90.00
#
_symmetry.space_group_name_H-M   'P 1'
#
loop_
_entity.id
_entity.type
_entity.pdbx_description
1 polymer ?
#
loop_
_entity_poly.entity_id
_entity_poly.type
_entity_poly.pdbx_seq_one_letter_code
_entity_poly.pdbx_strand_id
1 'polypeptide(L)'
;MKKYALTGTGAAGLILALVLVIQRSADETVDRSKGERIVTPSASRGLEPAPVVAVADREENGRTPIAPAKVPSPVALPPEDPIRRLLQDVAAGRLVLDTNEEEFGTLDLSRSDVVPVIVRLWAQKHWAEAAQWAQALPESDVKSAALRQLAVLLTPFDPSAARQWIDTLKAGPSRDAAVESMSTQFASAYPEQALQLAEELPQGDIRDQTLTHILSQWGAQDPSVAVASARTIEDPALRSRALAAVATAWAASDPAGAGTFAVQEIDDEAAQTRAVVSIVQRWARKDPATAAAWVQQFEPGDLSNNTVEQLVAQWSLQDAEAPRRWLITLPDAATRDAGLASLARTLAQSQPAQAAQCAALIIDPSRRQACLAVLGNR
;
A
#
# COMPACT_ATOMS: atom_id res chain seq x y z
N MET A 1 -38.93 -4.41 6.77
CA MET A 1 -37.57 -4.21 7.33
C MET A 1 -37.22 -5.45 8.13
N LYS A 2 -36.13 -6.17 7.81
CA LYS A 2 -35.69 -7.33 8.59
C LYS A 2 -34.47 -6.90 9.41
N LYS A 3 -34.61 -6.90 10.74
CA LYS A 3 -33.51 -6.71 11.68
C LYS A 3 -32.84 -8.07 11.89
N TYR A 4 -31.53 -8.16 11.67
CA TYR A 4 -30.75 -9.34 12.03
C TYR A 4 -30.04 -9.04 13.36
N ALA A 5 -30.44 -9.71 14.43
CA ALA A 5 -29.76 -9.65 15.72
C ALA A 5 -28.75 -10.80 15.80
N LEU A 6 -27.47 -10.50 16.03
CA LEU A 6 -26.42 -11.50 16.18
C LEU A 6 -25.57 -11.15 17.42
N THR A 7 -25.58 -12.05 18.39
CA THR A 7 -24.82 -11.96 19.64
C THR A 7 -23.49 -12.70 19.49
N GLY A 8 -22.36 -11.99 19.56
CA GLY A 8 -21.02 -12.62 19.57
C GLY A 8 -19.86 -11.73 19.11
N THR A 9 -19.15 -11.15 20.09
CA THR A 9 -17.79 -10.57 20.11
C THR A 9 -17.09 -10.17 18.79
N GLY A 10 -17.09 -8.85 18.52
CA GLY A 10 -16.10 -8.12 17.70
C GLY A 10 -16.35 -8.08 16.19
N ALA A 11 -15.68 -7.15 15.48
CA ALA A 11 -15.70 -7.10 14.00
C ALA A 11 -15.22 -8.41 13.34
N ALA A 12 -14.34 -9.14 14.04
CA ALA A 12 -14.00 -10.52 13.72
C ALA A 12 -15.20 -11.45 13.87
N GLY A 13 -16.05 -11.30 14.89
CA GLY A 13 -17.30 -12.03 15.09
C GLY A 13 -18.38 -11.72 14.06
N LEU A 14 -18.41 -10.51 13.48
CA LEU A 14 -19.36 -10.13 12.43
C LEU A 14 -18.95 -10.67 11.05
N ILE A 15 -17.65 -10.63 10.75
CA ILE A 15 -17.07 -11.31 9.58
C ILE A 15 -17.15 -12.83 9.76
N LEU A 16 -16.87 -13.36 10.96
CA LEU A 16 -16.97 -14.78 11.29
C LEU A 16 -18.44 -15.24 11.29
N ALA A 17 -19.40 -14.41 11.71
CA ALA A 17 -20.82 -14.72 11.62
C ALA A 17 -21.30 -14.71 10.16
N LEU A 18 -20.84 -13.76 9.34
CA LEU A 18 -21.05 -13.79 7.89
C LEU A 18 -20.44 -15.05 7.27
N VAL A 19 -19.19 -15.38 7.61
CA VAL A 19 -18.49 -16.59 7.15
C VAL A 19 -19.18 -17.87 7.63
N LEU A 20 -19.66 -17.94 8.88
CA LEU A 20 -20.33 -19.11 9.45
C LEU A 20 -21.76 -19.27 8.92
N VAL A 21 -22.49 -18.17 8.69
CA VAL A 21 -23.80 -18.20 8.01
C VAL A 21 -23.64 -18.69 6.57
N ILE A 22 -22.57 -18.28 5.89
CA ILE A 22 -22.23 -18.70 4.52
C ILE A 22 -21.69 -20.15 4.47
N GLN A 23 -20.93 -20.59 5.47
CA GLN A 23 -20.46 -21.98 5.58
C GLN A 23 -21.61 -22.94 5.91
N ARG A 24 -22.50 -22.57 6.83
CA ARG A 24 -23.65 -23.40 7.24
C ARG A 24 -24.66 -23.60 6.13
N SER A 25 -24.89 -22.59 5.27
CA SER A 25 -25.75 -22.74 4.10
C SER A 25 -25.14 -23.59 2.98
N ALA A 26 -23.81 -23.71 2.95
CA ALA A 26 -23.11 -24.56 1.98
C ALA A 26 -23.13 -26.04 2.38
N ASP A 27 -23.19 -26.36 3.68
CA ASP A 27 -23.38 -27.74 4.14
C ASP A 27 -24.83 -28.21 3.98
N GLU A 28 -25.81 -27.32 4.17
CA GLU A 28 -27.24 -27.66 3.98
C GLU A 28 -27.62 -27.93 2.50
N THR A 29 -26.86 -27.40 1.54
CA THR A 29 -27.07 -27.71 0.10
C THR A 29 -26.46 -29.04 -0.32
N VAL A 30 -25.44 -29.54 0.38
CA VAL A 30 -24.87 -30.88 0.17
C VAL A 30 -25.80 -31.96 0.72
N ASP A 31 -26.43 -31.73 1.88
CA ASP A 31 -27.30 -32.71 2.56
C ASP A 31 -28.65 -32.92 1.85
N ARG A 32 -29.13 -31.95 1.06
CA ARG A 32 -30.35 -32.10 0.25
C ARG A 32 -30.17 -32.94 -1.02
N SER A 33 -28.92 -33.30 -1.38
CA SER A 33 -28.63 -34.11 -2.58
C SER A 33 -28.62 -35.63 -2.35
N LYS A 34 -28.74 -36.09 -1.10
CA LYS A 34 -28.75 -37.53 -0.75
C LYS A 34 -29.95 -37.90 0.11
N GLY A 35 -31.13 -37.87 -0.50
CA GLY A 35 -32.29 -38.56 0.03
C GLY A 35 -32.24 -40.05 -0.31
N GLU A 36 -31.58 -40.87 0.51
CA GLU A 36 -31.90 -42.30 0.62
C GLU A 36 -31.59 -42.80 2.04
N ARG A 37 -32.64 -43.20 2.76
CA ARG A 37 -32.56 -43.88 4.07
C ARG A 37 -31.94 -45.25 3.88
N ILE A 38 -31.15 -45.73 4.86
CA ILE A 38 -31.42 -46.95 5.66
C ILE A 38 -30.25 -47.28 6.62
N VAL A 39 -30.61 -47.41 7.91
CA VAL A 39 -30.11 -48.31 8.97
C VAL A 39 -28.74 -48.04 9.62
N THR A 40 -28.80 -47.77 10.92
CA THR A 40 -27.72 -47.91 11.91
C THR A 40 -27.41 -49.39 12.19
N PRO A 41 -26.15 -49.73 12.51
CA PRO A 41 -25.92 -50.13 13.90
C PRO A 41 -24.57 -49.69 14.48
N SER A 42 -24.67 -49.14 15.69
CA SER A 42 -23.94 -49.47 16.92
C SER A 42 -22.48 -49.97 16.89
N ALA A 43 -21.66 -49.20 17.63
CA ALA A 43 -20.66 -49.62 18.62
C ALA A 43 -19.29 -50.20 18.17
N SER A 44 -18.28 -49.36 18.46
CA SER A 44 -16.99 -49.69 19.09
C SER A 44 -16.05 -50.71 18.43
N ARG A 45 -14.95 -50.22 17.83
CA ARG A 45 -13.56 -50.52 18.24
C ARG A 45 -12.59 -49.84 17.28
N GLY A 46 -11.63 -49.12 17.83
CA GLY A 46 -10.47 -48.60 17.10
C GLY A 46 -9.30 -48.42 18.05
N LEU A 47 -8.48 -49.47 18.18
CA LEU A 47 -7.10 -49.38 18.64
C LEU A 47 -6.29 -48.62 17.57
N GLU A 48 -5.54 -47.61 18.03
CA GLU A 48 -4.13 -47.26 17.75
C GLU A 48 -3.43 -47.48 16.38
N PRO A 49 -2.33 -46.72 16.13
CA PRO A 49 -1.99 -46.17 14.81
C PRO A 49 -0.70 -46.73 14.16
N ALA A 50 -0.37 -46.15 13.00
CA ALA A 50 0.94 -46.08 12.30
C ALA A 50 1.29 -47.26 11.35
N PRO A 51 2.16 -47.10 10.32
CA PRO A 51 3.24 -46.12 10.24
C PRO A 51 3.55 -45.45 8.87
N VAL A 52 4.40 -44.44 9.02
CA VAL A 52 5.24 -43.77 8.03
C VAL A 52 6.23 -44.76 7.40
N VAL A 53 6.40 -44.70 6.08
CA VAL A 53 7.57 -45.25 5.38
C VAL A 53 8.09 -44.19 4.41
N ALA A 54 9.40 -43.94 4.50
CA ALA A 54 10.17 -43.08 3.62
C ALA A 54 10.95 -43.91 2.59
N VAL A 55 11.45 -43.20 1.57
CA VAL A 55 12.73 -43.37 0.84
C VAL A 55 12.64 -43.68 -0.67
N ALA A 56 13.43 -42.88 -1.41
CA ALA A 56 14.18 -43.10 -2.66
C ALA A 56 13.62 -42.62 -4.03
N ASP A 57 14.27 -41.55 -4.52
CA ASP A 57 14.97 -41.37 -5.80
C ASP A 57 14.36 -41.88 -7.13
N ARG A 58 14.09 -40.94 -8.06
CA ARG A 58 14.41 -41.08 -9.50
C ARG A 58 14.21 -39.80 -10.34
N GLU A 59 15.30 -39.41 -11.00
CA GLU A 59 15.47 -38.93 -12.38
C GLU A 59 14.39 -38.06 -13.08
N GLU A 60 14.82 -36.83 -13.40
CA GLU A 60 14.69 -36.10 -14.67
C GLU A 60 13.71 -36.64 -15.74
N ASN A 61 12.55 -35.98 -15.91
CA ASN A 61 11.94 -35.82 -17.24
C ASN A 61 10.85 -34.72 -17.31
N GLY A 62 10.85 -34.03 -18.46
CA GLY A 62 9.83 -33.13 -19.03
C GLY A 62 8.65 -32.67 -18.16
N ARG A 63 8.69 -31.41 -17.73
CA ARG A 63 7.46 -30.66 -17.47
C ARG A 63 6.78 -30.35 -18.80
N THR A 64 5.84 -31.19 -19.18
CA THR A 64 4.76 -30.83 -20.11
C THR A 64 4.12 -29.52 -19.65
N PRO A 65 3.85 -28.56 -20.54
CA PRO A 65 3.06 -27.38 -20.21
C PRO A 65 1.69 -27.85 -19.71
N ILE A 66 1.30 -27.46 -18.50
CA ILE A 66 -0.07 -27.62 -18.03
C ILE A 66 -0.93 -26.76 -18.97
N ALA A 67 -1.75 -27.43 -19.79
CA ALA A 67 -2.68 -26.75 -20.69
C ALA A 67 -3.55 -25.77 -19.88
N PRO A 68 -3.89 -24.59 -20.45
CA PRO A 68 -4.68 -23.60 -19.73
C PRO A 68 -6.00 -24.23 -19.29
N ALA A 69 -6.29 -24.17 -17.99
CA ALA A 69 -7.59 -24.54 -17.46
C ALA A 69 -8.62 -23.62 -18.11
N LYS A 70 -9.40 -24.18 -19.05
CA LYS A 70 -10.55 -23.51 -19.65
C LYS A 70 -11.40 -22.89 -18.53
N VAL A 71 -11.73 -21.61 -18.69
CA VAL A 71 -12.78 -20.94 -17.89
C VAL A 71 -14.00 -21.89 -17.85
N PRO A 72 -14.36 -22.44 -16.69
CA PRO A 72 -15.41 -23.46 -16.63
C PRO A 72 -16.74 -22.84 -17.03
N SER A 73 -17.53 -23.60 -17.81
CA SER A 73 -18.88 -23.21 -18.21
C SER A 73 -19.78 -22.99 -16.99
N PRO A 74 -20.75 -22.06 -17.06
CA PRO A 74 -21.49 -21.58 -15.91
C PRO A 74 -22.39 -22.68 -15.35
N VAL A 75 -22.12 -23.10 -14.10
CA VAL A 75 -23.12 -23.79 -13.28
C VAL A 75 -23.91 -22.71 -12.56
N ALA A 76 -25.20 -22.59 -12.87
CA ALA A 76 -26.06 -21.66 -12.14
C ALA A 76 -26.25 -22.17 -10.71
N LEU A 77 -25.84 -21.38 -9.70
CA LEU A 77 -26.24 -21.66 -8.32
C LEU A 77 -27.76 -21.50 -8.16
N PRO A 78 -28.38 -22.32 -7.30
CA PRO A 78 -29.82 -22.24 -7.05
C PRO A 78 -30.21 -20.84 -6.54
N PRO A 79 -31.44 -20.37 -6.82
CA PRO A 79 -31.92 -19.01 -6.53
C PRO A 79 -31.95 -18.62 -5.03
N GLU A 80 -31.61 -19.53 -4.13
CA GLU A 80 -31.70 -19.39 -2.67
C GLU A 80 -30.34 -19.13 -1.98
N ASP A 81 -29.24 -18.89 -2.70
CA ASP A 81 -27.92 -18.65 -2.07
C ASP A 81 -27.94 -17.41 -1.15
N PRO A 82 -27.66 -17.56 0.17
CA PRO A 82 -27.67 -16.44 1.12
C PRO A 82 -26.62 -15.36 0.79
N ILE A 83 -25.52 -15.68 0.12
CA ILE A 83 -24.55 -14.68 -0.38
C ILE A 83 -25.24 -13.74 -1.37
N ARG A 84 -25.97 -14.31 -2.34
CA ARG A 84 -26.69 -13.56 -3.36
C ARG A 84 -27.75 -12.65 -2.75
N ARG A 85 -28.49 -13.16 -1.74
CA ARG A 85 -29.50 -12.38 -1.02
C ARG A 85 -28.89 -11.21 -0.25
N LEU A 86 -27.79 -11.46 0.45
CA LEU A 86 -27.08 -10.44 1.22
C LEU A 86 -26.54 -9.32 0.31
N LEU A 87 -25.99 -9.67 -0.85
CA LEU A 87 -25.53 -8.69 -1.85
C LEU A 87 -26.66 -7.89 -2.49
N GLN A 88 -27.81 -8.51 -2.76
CA GLN A 88 -29.00 -7.78 -3.21
C GLN A 88 -29.50 -6.80 -2.16
N ASP A 89 -29.44 -7.17 -0.87
CA ASP A 89 -29.84 -6.29 0.23
C ASP A 89 -28.84 -5.15 0.45
N VAL A 90 -27.54 -5.37 0.25
CA VAL A 90 -26.52 -4.31 0.23
C VAL A 90 -26.73 -3.36 -0.95
N ALA A 91 -26.88 -3.89 -2.17
CA ALA A 91 -27.04 -3.11 -3.39
C ALA A 91 -28.34 -2.30 -3.40
N ALA A 92 -29.44 -2.86 -2.90
CA ALA A 92 -30.72 -2.16 -2.76
C ALA A 92 -30.80 -1.25 -1.53
N GLY A 93 -29.72 -1.17 -0.76
CA GLY A 93 -29.64 -0.35 0.43
C GLY A 93 -30.56 -0.74 1.58
N ARG A 94 -30.94 -2.01 1.62
CA ARG A 94 -31.75 -2.61 2.68
C ARG A 94 -30.93 -3.12 3.85
N LEU A 95 -29.59 -3.08 3.75
CA LEU A 95 -28.70 -3.32 4.88
C LEU A 95 -28.62 -2.05 5.75
N VAL A 96 -29.22 -2.11 6.94
CA VAL A 96 -28.98 -1.16 8.04
C VAL A 96 -28.17 -1.93 9.07
N LEU A 97 -26.87 -1.63 9.18
CA LEU A 97 -26.05 -2.09 10.28
C LEU A 97 -26.27 -1.11 11.42
N ASP A 98 -27.29 -1.37 12.23
CA ASP A 98 -27.62 -0.55 13.40
C ASP A 98 -26.59 -0.88 14.50
N THR A 99 -25.58 -0.02 14.67
CA THR A 99 -24.52 -0.16 15.67
C THR A 99 -24.64 0.91 16.76
N ASN A 100 -25.76 0.98 17.48
CA ASN A 100 -25.89 1.77 18.72
C ASN A 100 -26.48 0.89 19.83
N GLU A 101 -26.14 0.98 21.12
CA GLU A 101 -25.11 1.62 21.96
C GLU A 101 -25.32 0.90 23.32
N GLU A 102 -24.34 0.19 23.88
CA GLU A 102 -23.86 0.52 25.24
C GLU A 102 -22.52 -0.16 25.58
N GLU A 103 -22.00 -1.07 24.75
CA GLU A 103 -20.82 -1.88 25.11
C GLU A 103 -19.62 -1.73 24.13
N PHE A 104 -19.86 -1.23 22.92
CA PHE A 104 -18.82 -1.05 21.90
C PHE A 104 -19.16 0.18 21.06
N GLY A 105 -18.24 1.15 21.01
CA GLY A 105 -18.44 2.44 20.35
C GLY A 105 -18.95 2.32 18.90
N THR A 106 -19.66 3.35 18.46
CA THR A 106 -20.34 3.43 17.16
C THR A 106 -19.41 3.09 15.99
N LEU A 107 -19.57 1.89 15.43
CA LEU A 107 -18.88 1.46 14.20
C LEU A 107 -19.81 1.69 13.01
N ASP A 108 -19.78 2.90 12.45
CA ASP A 108 -20.48 3.23 11.21
C ASP A 108 -19.79 2.53 10.03
N LEU A 109 -20.20 1.29 9.74
CA LEU A 109 -19.72 0.51 8.59
C LEU A 109 -20.52 0.90 7.35
N SER A 110 -19.87 1.58 6.41
CA SER A 110 -20.48 1.98 5.15
C SER A 110 -20.68 0.76 4.24
N ARG A 111 -21.60 0.87 3.26
CA ARG A 111 -21.82 -0.20 2.27
C ARG A 111 -20.55 -0.53 1.48
N SER A 112 -19.71 0.46 1.21
CA SER A 112 -18.41 0.29 0.55
C SER A 112 -17.42 -0.54 1.37
N ASP A 113 -17.56 -0.62 2.69
CA ASP A 113 -16.63 -1.38 3.55
C ASP A 113 -16.97 -2.87 3.56
N VAL A 114 -18.25 -3.22 3.43
CA VAL A 114 -18.73 -4.61 3.53
C VAL A 114 -18.68 -5.32 2.18
N VAL A 115 -18.92 -4.60 1.07
CA VAL A 115 -18.94 -5.17 -0.29
C VAL A 115 -17.64 -5.92 -0.64
N PRO A 116 -16.43 -5.39 -0.39
CA PRO A 116 -15.19 -6.09 -0.71
C PRO A 116 -15.05 -7.43 0.03
N VAL A 117 -15.51 -7.53 1.27
CA VAL A 117 -15.42 -8.77 2.04
C VAL A 117 -16.33 -9.85 1.44
N ILE A 118 -17.58 -9.48 1.12
CA ILE A 118 -18.56 -10.43 0.58
C ILE A 118 -18.15 -10.88 -0.84
N VAL A 119 -17.78 -9.93 -1.70
CA VAL A 119 -17.34 -10.21 -3.08
C VAL A 119 -16.12 -11.12 -3.06
N ARG A 120 -15.20 -10.93 -2.11
CA ARG A 120 -14.05 -11.82 -1.93
C ARG A 120 -14.43 -13.26 -1.63
N LEU A 121 -15.28 -13.46 -0.63
CA LEU A 121 -15.71 -14.80 -0.23
C LEU A 121 -16.47 -15.50 -1.36
N TRP A 122 -17.30 -14.74 -2.10
CA TRP A 122 -18.05 -15.29 -3.22
C TRP A 122 -17.13 -15.67 -4.38
N ALA A 123 -16.23 -14.76 -4.79
CA ALA A 123 -15.32 -14.96 -5.90
C ALA A 123 -14.35 -16.13 -5.69
N GLN A 124 -13.97 -16.41 -4.44
CA GLN A 124 -13.13 -17.57 -4.09
C GLN A 124 -13.78 -18.92 -4.42
N LYS A 125 -15.12 -19.01 -4.34
CA LYS A 125 -15.86 -20.24 -4.66
C LYS A 125 -16.46 -20.22 -6.06
N HIS A 126 -16.94 -19.05 -6.51
CA HIS A 126 -17.74 -18.85 -7.71
C HIS A 126 -17.35 -17.55 -8.43
N TRP A 127 -16.13 -17.50 -8.99
CA TRP A 127 -15.61 -16.33 -9.70
C TRP A 127 -16.56 -15.79 -10.78
N ALA A 128 -17.01 -16.65 -11.70
CA ALA A 128 -17.81 -16.23 -12.84
C ALA A 128 -19.12 -15.53 -12.43
N GLU A 129 -19.78 -16.03 -11.39
CA GLU A 129 -21.03 -15.49 -10.87
C GLU A 129 -20.81 -14.16 -10.16
N ALA A 130 -19.77 -14.07 -9.32
CA ALA A 130 -19.41 -12.83 -8.65
C ALA A 130 -19.02 -11.73 -9.64
N ALA A 131 -18.24 -12.07 -10.68
CA ALA A 131 -17.85 -11.16 -11.74
C ALA A 131 -19.04 -10.70 -12.59
N GLN A 132 -19.97 -11.60 -12.93
CA GLN A 132 -21.18 -11.25 -13.67
C GLN A 132 -22.09 -10.35 -12.84
N TRP A 133 -22.26 -10.64 -11.55
CA TRP A 133 -23.05 -9.81 -10.65
C TRP A 133 -22.48 -8.40 -10.54
N ALA A 134 -21.17 -8.25 -10.30
CA ALA A 134 -20.53 -6.94 -10.18
C ALA A 134 -20.65 -6.12 -11.47
N GLN A 135 -20.52 -6.77 -12.64
CA GLN A 135 -20.68 -6.11 -13.94
C GLN A 135 -22.11 -5.63 -14.20
N ALA A 136 -23.12 -6.38 -13.75
CA ALA A 136 -24.54 -6.07 -13.92
C ALA A 136 -25.03 -4.94 -13.02
N LEU A 137 -24.25 -4.50 -12.02
CA LEU A 137 -24.62 -3.39 -11.17
C LEU A 137 -24.69 -2.06 -11.95
N PRO A 138 -25.60 -1.14 -11.56
CA PRO A 138 -25.55 0.24 -12.02
C PRO A 138 -24.29 0.94 -11.48
N GLU A 139 -23.80 1.95 -12.21
CA GLU A 139 -22.67 2.77 -11.77
C GLU A 139 -22.93 3.36 -10.38
N SER A 140 -22.05 3.04 -9.43
CA SER A 140 -22.20 3.35 -8.01
C SER A 140 -20.90 3.00 -7.27
N ASP A 141 -20.73 3.53 -6.06
CA ASP A 141 -19.59 3.19 -5.20
C ASP A 141 -19.52 1.69 -4.89
N VAL A 142 -20.68 1.02 -4.83
CA VAL A 142 -20.79 -0.44 -4.66
C VAL A 142 -20.21 -1.18 -5.87
N LYS A 143 -20.52 -0.72 -7.09
CA LYS A 143 -19.95 -1.31 -8.31
C LYS A 143 -18.44 -1.11 -8.37
N SER A 144 -17.97 0.11 -8.12
CA SER A 144 -16.53 0.42 -8.05
C SER A 144 -15.81 -0.45 -7.02
N ALA A 145 -16.36 -0.57 -5.81
CA ALA A 145 -15.80 -1.41 -4.75
C ALA A 145 -15.76 -2.91 -5.13
N ALA A 146 -16.83 -3.42 -5.73
CA ALA A 146 -16.91 -4.81 -6.18
C ALA A 146 -15.89 -5.12 -7.29
N LEU A 147 -15.83 -4.27 -8.33
CA LEU A 147 -14.90 -4.49 -9.46
C LEU A 147 -13.44 -4.37 -9.03
N ARG A 148 -13.11 -3.37 -8.20
CA ARG A 148 -11.78 -3.24 -7.58
C ARG A 148 -11.41 -4.49 -6.78
N GLN A 149 -12.31 -5.00 -5.95
CA GLN A 149 -12.02 -6.19 -5.15
C GLN A 149 -11.79 -7.43 -6.02
N LEU A 150 -12.55 -7.59 -7.10
CA LEU A 150 -12.36 -8.68 -8.06
C LEU A 150 -11.01 -8.56 -8.79
N ALA A 151 -10.64 -7.36 -9.24
CA ALA A 151 -9.33 -7.07 -9.81
C ALA A 151 -8.21 -7.44 -8.83
N VAL A 152 -8.38 -7.06 -7.56
CA VAL A 152 -7.42 -7.35 -6.50
C VAL A 152 -7.23 -8.85 -6.28
N LEU A 153 -8.33 -9.61 -6.35
CA LEU A 153 -8.28 -11.04 -6.10
C LEU A 153 -7.68 -11.83 -7.25
N LEU A 154 -8.06 -11.53 -8.49
CA LEU A 154 -7.61 -12.33 -9.62
C LEU A 154 -6.13 -12.11 -9.94
N THR A 155 -5.64 -10.89 -9.72
CA THR A 155 -4.29 -10.45 -10.07
C THR A 155 -3.18 -11.38 -9.55
N PRO A 156 -3.10 -11.75 -8.25
CA PRO A 156 -2.04 -12.62 -7.76
C PRO A 156 -2.11 -14.08 -8.26
N PHE A 157 -3.28 -14.54 -8.70
CA PHE A 157 -3.47 -15.92 -9.16
C PHE A 157 -3.28 -16.08 -10.67
N ASP A 158 -3.85 -15.18 -11.46
CA ASP A 158 -3.77 -15.20 -12.92
C ASP A 158 -3.81 -13.77 -13.48
N PRO A 159 -2.63 -13.13 -13.63
CA PRO A 159 -2.49 -11.79 -14.20
C PRO A 159 -3.12 -11.65 -15.60
N SER A 160 -3.00 -12.69 -16.44
CA SER A 160 -3.54 -12.68 -17.80
C SER A 160 -5.05 -12.74 -17.82
N ALA A 161 -5.66 -13.59 -16.98
CA ALA A 161 -7.11 -13.63 -16.82
C ALA A 161 -7.66 -12.33 -16.21
N ALA A 162 -6.95 -11.73 -15.24
CA ALA A 162 -7.30 -10.44 -14.68
C ALA A 162 -7.35 -9.36 -15.77
N ARG A 163 -6.33 -9.34 -16.64
CA ARG A 163 -6.28 -8.41 -17.77
C ARG A 163 -7.43 -8.61 -18.75
N GLN A 164 -7.65 -9.85 -19.18
CA GLN A 164 -8.77 -10.18 -20.08
C GLN A 164 -10.12 -9.78 -19.48
N TRP A 165 -10.29 -9.97 -18.17
CA TRP A 165 -11.51 -9.57 -17.49
C TRP A 165 -11.69 -8.04 -17.49
N ILE A 166 -10.66 -7.26 -17.18
CA ILE A 166 -10.69 -5.78 -17.29
C ILE A 166 -11.06 -5.32 -18.70
N ASP A 167 -10.57 -6.00 -19.74
CA ASP A 167 -10.88 -5.70 -21.14
C ASP A 167 -12.36 -5.95 -21.50
N THR A 168 -13.07 -6.81 -20.75
CA THR A 168 -14.52 -7.02 -20.92
C THR A 168 -15.39 -5.97 -20.23
N LEU A 169 -14.82 -5.16 -19.33
CA LEU A 169 -15.58 -4.16 -18.59
C LEU A 169 -15.94 -2.97 -19.48
N LYS A 170 -17.18 -2.49 -19.34
CA LYS A 170 -17.61 -1.25 -20.00
C LYS A 170 -16.81 -0.06 -19.43
N ALA A 171 -16.35 0.82 -20.32
CA ALA A 171 -15.70 2.07 -19.94
C ALA A 171 -16.57 2.91 -18.98
N GLY A 172 -15.95 3.45 -17.93
CA GLY A 172 -16.59 4.26 -16.91
C GLY A 172 -15.87 4.19 -15.56
N PRO A 173 -16.30 4.99 -14.57
CA PRO A 173 -15.58 5.18 -13.31
C PRO A 173 -15.31 3.87 -12.54
N SER A 174 -16.27 2.94 -12.56
CA SER A 174 -16.10 1.65 -11.87
C SER A 174 -15.04 0.76 -12.54
N ARG A 175 -14.87 0.85 -13.87
CA ARG A 175 -13.78 0.17 -14.60
C ARG A 175 -12.45 0.84 -14.27
N ASP A 176 -12.40 2.16 -14.27
CA ASP A 176 -11.17 2.91 -14.02
C ASP A 176 -10.62 2.61 -12.61
N ALA A 177 -11.50 2.49 -11.60
CA ALA A 177 -11.11 2.05 -10.26
C ALA A 177 -10.54 0.62 -10.23
N ALA A 178 -11.04 -0.28 -11.07
CA ALA A 178 -10.54 -1.65 -11.19
C ALA A 178 -9.18 -1.69 -11.92
N VAL A 179 -9.02 -0.89 -12.97
CA VAL A 179 -7.76 -0.67 -13.71
C VAL A 179 -6.69 -0.13 -12.76
N GLU A 180 -6.97 0.95 -12.02
CA GLU A 180 -6.07 1.52 -11.00
C GLU A 180 -5.60 0.45 -9.99
N SER A 181 -6.55 -0.32 -9.46
CA SER A 181 -6.26 -1.34 -8.44
C SER A 181 -5.41 -2.49 -8.99
N MET A 182 -5.63 -2.87 -10.25
CA MET A 182 -4.83 -3.89 -10.90
C MET A 182 -3.43 -3.36 -11.23
N SER A 183 -3.30 -2.13 -11.77
CA SER A 183 -2.02 -1.50 -12.07
C SER A 183 -1.14 -1.38 -10.83
N THR A 184 -1.70 -0.93 -9.70
CA THR A 184 -0.97 -0.81 -8.43
C THR A 184 -0.49 -2.17 -7.90
N GLN A 185 -1.27 -3.25 -8.07
CA GLN A 185 -0.81 -4.59 -7.70
C GLN A 185 0.26 -5.14 -8.65
N PHE A 186 0.16 -4.84 -9.95
CA PHE A 186 1.14 -5.27 -10.94
C PHE A 186 2.47 -4.53 -10.77
N ALA A 187 2.48 -3.35 -10.16
CA ALA A 187 3.64 -2.47 -10.05
C ALA A 187 4.94 -3.17 -9.58
N SER A 188 4.81 -4.15 -8.68
CA SER A 188 5.98 -4.86 -8.11
C SER A 188 6.42 -6.09 -8.90
N ALA A 189 5.53 -6.73 -9.66
CA ALA A 189 5.83 -8.00 -10.35
C ALA A 189 5.92 -7.83 -11.88
N TYR A 190 5.15 -6.91 -12.43
CA TYR A 190 5.01 -6.65 -13.86
C TYR A 190 4.90 -5.13 -14.13
N PRO A 191 5.94 -4.34 -13.81
CA PRO A 191 5.87 -2.88 -13.85
C PRO A 191 5.56 -2.30 -15.24
N GLU A 192 6.07 -2.90 -16.32
CA GLU A 192 5.75 -2.48 -17.69
C GLU A 192 4.25 -2.63 -18.00
N GLN A 193 3.67 -3.77 -17.62
CA GLN A 193 2.24 -4.05 -17.81
C GLN A 193 1.39 -3.12 -16.93
N ALA A 194 1.86 -2.82 -15.73
CA ALA A 194 1.22 -1.85 -14.84
C ALA A 194 1.18 -0.45 -15.46
N LEU A 195 2.27 0.00 -16.09
CA LEU A 195 2.31 1.30 -16.77
C LEU A 195 1.34 1.34 -17.96
N GLN A 196 1.37 0.32 -18.82
CA GLN A 196 0.45 0.21 -19.95
C GLN A 196 -1.02 0.27 -19.49
N LEU A 197 -1.34 -0.43 -18.40
CA LEU A 197 -2.68 -0.43 -17.85
C LEU A 197 -3.05 0.93 -17.22
N ALA A 198 -2.12 1.58 -16.53
CA ALA A 198 -2.32 2.92 -15.98
C ALA A 198 -2.52 3.99 -17.07
N GLU A 199 -1.93 3.83 -18.26
CA GLU A 199 -2.12 4.72 -19.39
C GLU A 199 -3.54 4.70 -19.97
N GLU A 200 -4.30 3.62 -19.73
CA GLU A 200 -5.72 3.53 -20.12
C GLU A 200 -6.65 4.36 -19.24
N LEU A 201 -6.19 4.81 -18.08
CA LEU A 201 -6.97 5.68 -17.21
C LEU A 201 -7.18 7.05 -17.88
N PRO A 202 -8.33 7.70 -17.65
CA PRO A 202 -8.53 9.08 -18.09
C PRO A 202 -7.43 10.01 -17.54
N GLN A 203 -7.04 11.00 -18.33
CA GLN A 203 -6.10 12.04 -17.87
C GLN A 203 -6.64 12.72 -16.61
N GLY A 204 -5.76 12.92 -15.62
CA GLY A 204 -6.08 13.52 -14.34
C GLY A 204 -5.33 12.88 -13.18
N ASP A 205 -5.68 13.31 -11.97
CA ASP A 205 -4.92 12.98 -10.75
C ASP A 205 -4.78 11.47 -10.49
N ILE A 206 -5.83 10.68 -10.76
CA ILE A 206 -5.82 9.23 -10.51
C ILE A 206 -4.76 8.54 -11.40
N ARG A 207 -4.76 8.83 -12.70
CA ARG A 207 -3.76 8.32 -13.64
C ARG A 207 -2.36 8.71 -13.21
N ASP A 208 -2.18 9.99 -12.90
CA ASP A 208 -0.88 10.57 -12.63
C ASP A 208 -0.30 10.05 -11.30
N GLN A 209 -1.14 9.84 -10.29
CA GLN A 209 -0.76 9.18 -9.02
C GLN A 209 -0.43 7.71 -9.24
N THR A 210 -1.21 7.00 -10.07
CA THR A 210 -0.98 5.59 -10.39
C THR A 210 0.37 5.40 -11.09
N LEU A 211 0.67 6.21 -12.12
CA LEU A 211 1.96 6.20 -12.81
C LEU A 211 3.12 6.46 -11.85
N THR A 212 2.98 7.48 -11.00
CA THR A 212 4.01 7.82 -9.99
C THR A 212 4.23 6.67 -9.01
N HIS A 213 3.15 6.00 -8.56
CA HIS A 213 3.22 4.85 -7.66
C HIS A 213 3.95 3.67 -8.30
N ILE A 214 3.60 3.33 -9.53
CA ILE A 214 4.24 2.23 -10.28
C ILE A 214 5.73 2.49 -10.44
N LEU A 215 6.08 3.70 -10.89
CA LEU A 215 7.48 4.08 -11.09
C LEU A 215 8.26 4.08 -9.77
N SER A 216 7.64 4.49 -8.66
CA SER A 216 8.28 4.39 -7.34
C SER A 216 8.55 2.93 -6.94
N GLN A 217 7.58 2.03 -7.10
CA GLN A 217 7.77 0.60 -6.80
C GLN A 217 8.84 -0.02 -7.69
N TRP A 218 8.80 0.29 -8.99
CA TRP A 218 9.81 -0.17 -9.94
C TRP A 218 11.20 0.37 -9.58
N GLY A 219 11.27 1.65 -9.19
CA GLY A 219 12.51 2.30 -8.77
C GLY A 219 13.17 1.68 -7.53
N ALA A 220 12.40 1.01 -6.66
CA ALA A 220 12.96 0.25 -5.55
C ALA A 220 13.69 -1.02 -6.01
N GLN A 221 13.34 -1.57 -7.17
CA GLN A 221 13.87 -2.83 -7.70
C GLN A 221 14.91 -2.60 -8.81
N ASP A 222 14.56 -1.76 -9.79
CA ASP A 222 15.40 -1.36 -10.92
C ASP A 222 15.27 0.14 -11.17
N PRO A 223 16.07 0.96 -10.45
CA PRO A 223 16.06 2.41 -10.62
C PRO A 223 16.35 2.86 -12.05
N SER A 224 17.22 2.13 -12.76
CA SER A 224 17.69 2.55 -14.09
C SER A 224 16.56 2.52 -15.12
N VAL A 225 15.78 1.44 -15.14
CA VAL A 225 14.65 1.28 -16.05
C VAL A 225 13.47 2.15 -15.61
N ALA A 226 13.24 2.30 -14.30
CA ALA A 226 12.21 3.19 -13.79
C ALA A 226 12.49 4.67 -14.14
N VAL A 227 13.74 5.12 -14.06
CA VAL A 227 14.15 6.47 -14.52
C VAL A 227 13.94 6.61 -16.03
N ALA A 228 14.38 5.63 -16.82
CA ALA A 228 14.19 5.67 -18.28
C ALA A 228 12.71 5.78 -18.65
N SER A 229 11.84 5.06 -17.95
CA SER A 229 10.39 5.09 -18.14
C SER A 229 9.77 6.41 -17.65
N ALA A 230 10.19 6.92 -16.50
CA ALA A 230 9.73 8.22 -16.01
C ALA A 230 10.08 9.37 -16.97
N ARG A 231 11.22 9.28 -17.67
CA ARG A 231 11.65 10.29 -18.66
C ARG A 231 10.75 10.35 -19.90
N THR A 232 10.01 9.29 -20.23
CA THR A 232 9.09 9.29 -21.38
C THR A 232 7.78 10.04 -21.10
N ILE A 233 7.53 10.43 -19.85
CA ILE A 233 6.36 11.23 -19.49
C ILE A 233 6.49 12.62 -20.13
N GLU A 234 5.50 12.95 -20.98
CA GLU A 234 5.46 14.21 -21.72
C GLU A 234 5.27 15.42 -20.81
N ASP A 235 4.32 15.35 -19.88
CA ASP A 235 4.04 16.42 -18.92
C ASP A 235 5.25 16.65 -17.99
N PRO A 236 5.87 17.84 -18.02
CA PRO A 236 7.08 18.09 -17.25
C PRO A 236 6.88 18.01 -15.73
N ALA A 237 5.73 18.43 -15.21
CA ALA A 237 5.46 18.42 -13.77
C ALA A 237 5.27 17.00 -13.25
N LEU A 238 4.52 16.17 -13.99
CA LEU A 238 4.36 14.76 -13.70
C LEU A 238 5.68 14.01 -13.83
N ARG A 239 6.48 14.30 -14.87
CA ARG A 239 7.82 13.72 -15.06
C ARG A 239 8.70 14.01 -13.85
N SER A 240 8.82 15.26 -13.42
CA SER A 240 9.61 15.63 -12.25
C SER A 240 9.12 14.94 -10.97
N ARG A 241 7.80 14.83 -10.78
CA ARG A 241 7.22 14.10 -9.63
C ARG A 241 7.53 12.61 -9.67
N ALA A 242 7.46 11.98 -10.84
CA ALA A 242 7.78 10.58 -11.04
C ALA A 242 9.27 10.29 -10.78
N LEU A 243 10.17 11.12 -11.32
CA LEU A 243 11.62 11.00 -11.07
C LEU A 243 11.94 11.15 -9.57
N ALA A 244 11.30 12.11 -8.88
CA ALA A 244 11.43 12.28 -7.43
C ALA A 244 10.95 11.04 -6.65
N ALA A 245 9.85 10.41 -7.07
CA ALA A 245 9.32 9.20 -6.45
C ALA A 245 10.21 7.97 -6.68
N VAL A 246 10.82 7.86 -7.87
CA VAL A 246 11.83 6.83 -8.20
C VAL A 246 13.06 7.00 -7.32
N ALA A 247 13.62 8.22 -7.24
CA ALA A 247 14.80 8.52 -6.44
C ALA A 247 14.58 8.21 -4.95
N THR A 248 13.42 8.59 -4.41
CA THR A 248 13.07 8.33 -3.01
C THR A 248 12.98 6.82 -2.71
N ALA A 249 12.48 6.02 -3.65
CA ALA A 249 12.39 4.57 -3.50
C ALA A 249 13.77 3.89 -3.63
N TRP A 250 14.55 4.29 -4.63
CA TRP A 250 15.92 3.83 -4.86
C TRP A 250 16.81 4.02 -3.63
N ALA A 251 16.63 5.10 -2.87
CA ALA A 251 17.41 5.35 -1.66
C ALA A 251 17.31 4.28 -0.55
N ALA A 252 16.38 3.32 -0.65
CA ALA A 252 16.38 2.16 0.22
C ALA A 252 17.62 1.27 0.06
N SER A 253 18.14 1.14 -1.17
CA SER A 253 19.29 0.29 -1.51
C SER A 253 20.57 1.11 -1.69
N ASP A 254 20.49 2.27 -2.35
CA ASP A 254 21.64 3.15 -2.61
C ASP A 254 21.23 4.64 -2.45
N PRO A 255 21.25 5.17 -1.22
CA PRO A 255 20.87 6.57 -0.97
C PRO A 255 21.85 7.58 -1.57
N ALA A 256 23.12 7.22 -1.76
CA ALA A 256 24.11 8.11 -2.36
C ALA A 256 23.84 8.30 -3.86
N GLY A 257 23.69 7.20 -4.61
CA GLY A 257 23.35 7.23 -6.03
C GLY A 257 22.00 7.90 -6.29
N ALA A 258 20.98 7.54 -5.49
CA ALA A 258 19.66 8.16 -5.56
C ALA A 258 19.69 9.67 -5.30
N GLY A 259 20.48 10.10 -4.31
CA GLY A 259 20.66 11.52 -3.99
C GLY A 259 21.36 12.26 -5.12
N THR A 260 22.47 11.73 -5.65
CA THR A 260 23.20 12.34 -6.77
C THR A 260 22.31 12.49 -7.99
N PHE A 261 21.53 11.45 -8.32
CA PHE A 261 20.53 11.52 -9.37
C PHE A 261 19.50 12.63 -9.11
N ALA A 262 18.94 12.71 -7.90
CA ALA A 262 17.93 13.70 -7.57
C ALA A 262 18.43 15.14 -7.73
N VAL A 263 19.69 15.42 -7.33
CA VAL A 263 20.31 16.74 -7.46
C VAL A 263 20.62 17.10 -8.92
N GLN A 264 20.96 16.12 -9.76
CA GLN A 264 21.42 16.36 -11.13
C GLN A 264 20.30 16.35 -12.17
N GLU A 265 19.26 15.55 -11.95
CA GLU A 265 18.30 15.19 -13.02
C GLU A 265 16.87 15.65 -12.75
N ILE A 266 16.58 16.22 -11.57
CA ILE A 266 15.25 16.76 -11.25
C ILE A 266 15.31 18.29 -11.35
N ASP A 267 14.71 18.83 -12.42
CA ASP A 267 14.72 20.27 -12.71
C ASP A 267 13.77 21.08 -11.81
N ASP A 268 12.68 20.47 -11.34
CA ASP A 268 11.73 21.15 -10.46
C ASP A 268 12.31 21.25 -9.04
N GLU A 269 12.65 22.47 -8.62
CA GLU A 269 13.31 22.76 -7.34
C GLU A 269 12.55 22.20 -6.13
N ALA A 270 11.22 22.28 -6.15
CA ALA A 270 10.37 21.79 -5.06
C ALA A 270 10.33 20.25 -5.01
N ALA A 271 10.27 19.57 -6.16
CA ALA A 271 10.37 18.11 -6.24
C ALA A 271 11.78 17.63 -5.86
N GLN A 272 12.82 18.31 -6.34
CA GLN A 272 14.21 18.02 -6.02
C GLN A 272 14.45 18.11 -4.50
N THR A 273 14.08 19.23 -3.88
CA THR A 273 14.25 19.43 -2.45
C THR A 273 13.50 18.37 -1.64
N ARG A 274 12.24 18.06 -2.00
CA ARG A 274 11.46 17.01 -1.32
C ARG A 274 12.10 15.63 -1.46
N ALA A 275 12.59 15.27 -2.64
CA ALA A 275 13.26 14.00 -2.88
C ALA A 275 14.54 13.90 -2.04
N VAL A 276 15.44 14.87 -2.16
CA VAL A 276 16.73 14.91 -1.44
C VAL A 276 16.52 14.85 0.08
N VAL A 277 15.59 15.64 0.62
CA VAL A 277 15.26 15.60 2.05
C VAL A 277 14.74 14.22 2.46
N SER A 278 13.85 13.60 1.68
CA SER A 278 13.32 12.26 1.99
C SER A 278 14.40 11.19 1.97
N ILE A 279 15.32 11.27 1.00
CA ILE A 279 16.48 10.39 0.86
C ILE A 279 17.39 10.54 2.10
N VAL A 280 17.76 11.76 2.46
CA VAL A 280 18.65 12.03 3.60
C VAL A 280 18.01 11.66 4.93
N GLN A 281 16.72 11.88 5.11
CA GLN A 281 16.02 11.44 6.33
C GLN A 281 16.07 9.92 6.50
N ARG A 282 15.84 9.17 5.42
CA ARG A 282 15.94 7.70 5.45
C ARG A 282 17.38 7.24 5.65
N TRP A 283 18.32 7.86 4.95
CA TRP A 283 19.74 7.54 5.08
C TRP A 283 20.24 7.80 6.49
N ALA A 284 19.92 8.97 7.07
CA ALA A 284 20.31 9.36 8.42
C ALA A 284 19.78 8.44 9.52
N ARG A 285 18.66 7.75 9.28
CA ARG A 285 18.17 6.72 10.22
C ARG A 285 19.07 5.49 10.28
N LYS A 286 19.78 5.17 9.20
CA LYS A 286 20.63 3.98 9.09
C LYS A 286 22.11 4.32 9.30
N ASP A 287 22.58 5.40 8.70
CA ASP A 287 23.97 5.85 8.71
C ASP A 287 24.05 7.38 8.57
N PRO A 288 23.89 8.12 9.67
CA PRO A 288 23.89 9.58 9.64
C PRO A 288 25.26 10.18 9.33
N ALA A 289 26.36 9.51 9.67
CA ALA A 289 27.69 10.03 9.41
C ALA A 289 28.01 10.03 7.91
N THR A 290 27.65 8.96 7.19
CA THR A 290 27.84 8.91 5.74
C THR A 290 26.87 9.85 5.02
N ALA A 291 25.61 9.96 5.49
CA ALA A 291 24.68 10.97 4.97
C ALA A 291 25.24 12.39 5.14
N ALA A 292 25.84 12.69 6.29
CA ALA A 292 26.46 13.98 6.58
C ALA A 292 27.65 14.29 5.65
N ALA A 293 28.51 13.30 5.39
CA ALA A 293 29.62 13.44 4.45
C ALA A 293 29.15 13.69 3.01
N TRP A 294 27.99 13.14 2.62
CA TRP A 294 27.38 13.40 1.32
C TRP A 294 26.79 14.81 1.22
N VAL A 295 26.01 15.24 2.23
CA VAL A 295 25.41 16.59 2.27
C VAL A 295 26.49 17.69 2.28
N GLN A 296 27.65 17.44 2.86
CA GLN A 296 28.79 18.38 2.85
C GLN A 296 29.31 18.71 1.44
N GLN A 297 28.99 17.90 0.44
CA GLN A 297 29.41 18.12 -0.96
C GLN A 297 28.48 19.10 -1.70
N PHE A 298 27.38 19.53 -1.08
CA PHE A 298 26.44 20.43 -1.71
C PHE A 298 26.98 21.84 -1.79
N GLU A 299 26.66 22.52 -2.89
CA GLU A 299 26.87 23.97 -2.99
C GLU A 299 26.03 24.69 -1.91
N PRO A 300 26.58 25.74 -1.27
CA PRO A 300 25.83 26.55 -0.31
C PRO A 300 24.56 27.13 -0.93
N GLY A 301 23.44 27.02 -0.21
CA GLY A 301 22.14 27.49 -0.69
C GLY A 301 20.98 26.83 0.06
N ASP A 302 19.76 27.07 -0.41
CA ASP A 302 18.54 26.62 0.26
C ASP A 302 18.42 25.09 0.32
N LEU A 303 18.82 24.38 -0.74
CA LEU A 303 18.86 22.92 -0.73
C LEU A 303 19.78 22.38 0.37
N SER A 304 20.99 22.92 0.49
CA SER A 304 21.95 22.53 1.53
C SER A 304 21.41 22.85 2.92
N ASN A 305 20.91 24.07 3.14
CA ASN A 305 20.34 24.49 4.43
C ASN A 305 19.19 23.57 4.86
N ASN A 306 18.21 23.34 3.98
CA ASN A 306 17.08 22.46 4.26
C ASN A 306 17.53 21.03 4.55
N THR A 307 18.47 20.51 3.76
CA THR A 307 18.94 19.13 3.91
C THR A 307 19.71 18.94 5.22
N VAL A 308 20.57 19.90 5.60
CA VAL A 308 21.29 19.90 6.88
C VAL A 308 20.33 19.99 8.06
N GLU A 309 19.32 20.86 8.00
CA GLU A 309 18.33 20.96 9.08
C GLU A 309 17.61 19.62 9.32
N GLN A 310 17.26 18.91 8.25
CA GLN A 310 16.55 17.62 8.31
C GLN A 310 17.47 16.47 8.73
N LEU A 311 18.70 16.44 8.24
CA LEU A 311 19.73 15.49 8.65
C LEU A 311 19.98 15.59 10.16
N VAL A 312 20.21 16.80 10.66
CA VAL A 312 20.47 17.06 12.08
C VAL A 312 19.28 16.67 12.95
N ALA A 313 18.06 16.98 12.50
CA ALA A 313 16.85 16.58 13.21
C ALA A 313 16.73 15.05 13.33
N GLN A 314 17.08 14.28 12.28
CA GLN A 314 17.06 12.81 12.35
C GLN A 314 18.25 12.25 13.14
N TRP A 315 19.45 12.78 12.95
CA TRP A 315 20.66 12.32 13.64
C TRP A 315 20.56 12.54 15.16
N SER A 316 20.03 13.68 15.58
CA SER A 316 19.85 14.01 17.01
C SER A 316 18.89 13.09 17.77
N LEU A 317 18.03 12.34 17.08
CA LEU A 317 17.21 11.29 17.71
C LEU A 317 18.06 10.09 18.16
N GLN A 318 19.24 9.90 17.56
CA GLN A 318 20.17 8.81 17.88
C GLN A 318 21.35 9.28 18.73
N ASP A 319 21.91 10.45 18.40
CA ASP A 319 23.05 11.05 19.09
C ASP A 319 22.94 12.57 19.08
N ALA A 320 22.85 13.19 20.26
CA ALA A 320 22.72 14.63 20.41
C ALA A 320 24.01 15.41 20.15
N GLU A 321 25.18 14.79 20.30
CA GLU A 321 26.48 15.46 20.28
C GLU A 321 27.22 15.28 18.94
N ALA A 322 27.07 14.13 18.29
CA ALA A 322 27.65 13.88 16.97
C ALA A 322 27.26 14.92 15.89
N PRO A 323 25.97 15.28 15.69
CA PRO A 323 25.61 16.31 14.71
C PRO A 323 26.23 17.67 15.06
N ARG A 324 26.36 18.02 16.35
CA ARG A 324 27.03 19.26 16.77
C ARG A 324 28.49 19.28 16.33
N ARG A 325 29.22 18.20 16.60
CA ARG A 325 30.64 18.05 16.21
C ARG A 325 30.83 18.11 14.70
N TRP A 326 29.91 17.55 13.93
CA TRP A 326 29.96 17.66 12.47
C TRP A 326 29.63 19.09 11.99
N LEU A 327 28.58 19.73 12.53
CA LEU A 327 28.16 21.07 12.12
C LEU A 327 29.28 22.11 12.26
N ILE A 328 30.08 22.06 13.32
CA ILE A 328 31.20 23.00 13.52
C ILE A 328 32.35 22.80 12.51
N THR A 329 32.36 21.70 11.76
CA THR A 329 33.32 21.46 10.67
C THR A 329 32.85 21.98 9.31
N LEU A 330 31.57 22.38 9.19
CA LEU A 330 31.05 22.90 7.93
C LEU A 330 31.70 24.25 7.60
N PRO A 331 32.20 24.42 6.36
CA PRO A 331 32.89 25.64 5.96
C PRO A 331 31.91 26.82 5.80
N ASP A 332 30.73 26.56 5.22
CA ASP A 332 29.72 27.58 5.01
C ASP A 332 29.00 27.94 6.33
N ALA A 333 28.99 29.23 6.65
CA ALA A 333 28.42 29.73 7.89
C ALA A 333 26.89 29.66 7.90
N ALA A 334 26.22 29.91 6.76
CA ALA A 334 24.77 29.92 6.69
C ALA A 334 24.20 28.51 6.88
N THR A 335 24.79 27.50 6.24
CA THR A 335 24.44 26.09 6.40
C THR A 335 24.73 25.59 7.81
N ARG A 336 25.89 25.96 8.38
CA ARG A 336 26.22 25.63 9.78
C ARG A 336 25.19 26.23 10.74
N ASP A 337 24.87 27.50 10.58
CA ASP A 337 23.92 28.23 11.42
C ASP A 337 22.50 27.65 11.32
N ALA A 338 22.08 27.23 10.13
CA ALA A 338 20.81 26.53 9.91
C ALA A 338 20.76 25.20 10.69
N GLY A 339 21.81 24.39 10.58
CA GLY A 339 21.93 23.14 11.32
C GLY A 339 21.98 23.34 12.84
N LEU A 340 22.73 24.33 13.34
CA LEU A 340 22.79 24.65 14.76
C LEU A 340 21.43 25.10 15.31
N ALA A 341 20.68 25.88 14.55
CA ALA A 341 19.32 26.28 14.91
C ALA A 341 18.36 25.07 14.92
N SER A 342 18.51 24.12 13.98
CA SER A 342 17.75 22.86 14.01
C SER A 342 18.10 22.02 15.24
N LEU A 343 19.38 21.84 15.53
CA LEU A 343 19.84 21.07 16.70
C LEU A 343 19.32 21.69 18.01
N ALA A 344 19.44 23.01 18.15
CA ALA A 344 18.94 23.72 19.32
C ALA A 344 17.43 23.49 19.54
N ARG A 345 16.62 23.54 18.47
CA ARG A 345 15.18 23.27 18.55
C ARG A 345 14.89 21.83 18.98
N THR A 346 15.62 20.85 18.46
CA THR A 346 15.41 19.43 18.81
C THR A 346 15.80 19.13 20.25
N LEU A 347 16.88 19.75 20.73
CA LEU A 347 17.37 19.57 22.10
C LEU A 347 16.62 20.41 23.14
N ALA A 348 15.77 21.36 22.73
CA ALA A 348 15.15 22.34 23.63
C ALA A 348 14.46 21.71 24.84
N GLN A 349 13.73 20.62 24.65
CA GLN A 349 12.96 19.97 25.72
C GLN A 349 13.79 18.99 26.55
N SER A 350 14.69 18.24 25.91
CA SER A 350 15.44 17.18 26.58
C SER A 350 16.74 17.68 27.21
N GLN A 351 17.38 18.68 26.61
CA GLN A 351 18.74 19.13 26.93
C GLN A 351 18.87 20.66 26.74
N PRO A 352 18.16 21.49 27.54
CA PRO A 352 18.07 22.94 27.34
C PRO A 352 19.42 23.67 27.41
N ALA A 353 20.34 23.20 28.27
CA ALA A 353 21.69 23.77 28.36
C ALA A 353 22.49 23.57 27.05
N GLN A 354 22.37 22.39 26.42
CA GLN A 354 23.03 22.13 25.13
C GLN A 354 22.34 22.88 24.00
N ALA A 355 21.01 23.03 24.04
CA ALA A 355 20.27 23.84 23.08
C ALA A 355 20.74 25.31 23.10
N ALA A 356 20.91 25.89 24.30
CA ALA A 356 21.43 27.25 24.46
C ALA A 356 22.88 27.38 23.96
N GLN A 357 23.73 26.38 24.19
CA GLN A 357 25.09 26.35 23.64
C GLN A 357 25.08 26.32 22.11
N CYS A 358 24.20 25.52 21.49
CA CYS A 358 24.07 25.48 20.03
C CYS A 358 23.61 26.83 19.48
N ALA A 359 22.63 27.47 20.12
CA ALA A 359 22.17 28.80 19.74
C ALA A 359 23.27 29.86 19.85
N ALA A 360 24.14 29.78 20.87
CA ALA A 360 25.25 30.71 21.05
C ALA A 360 26.34 30.60 19.97
N LEU A 361 26.46 29.44 19.31
CA LEU A 361 27.41 29.20 18.21
C LEU A 361 26.92 29.73 16.85
N ILE A 362 25.65 30.15 16.74
CA ILE A 362 25.09 30.76 15.53
C ILE A 362 25.73 32.13 15.30
N ILE A 363 26.31 32.33 14.12
CA ILE A 363 27.00 33.56 13.75
C ILE A 363 26.00 34.65 13.36
N ASP A 364 25.01 34.31 12.53
CA ASP A 364 23.99 35.26 12.08
C ASP A 364 23.18 35.79 13.28
N PRO A 365 23.24 37.10 13.58
CA PRO A 365 22.58 37.65 14.77
C PRO A 365 21.06 37.48 14.76
N SER A 366 20.44 37.58 13.59
CA SER A 366 18.98 37.50 13.42
C SER A 366 18.49 36.07 13.70
N ARG A 367 19.15 35.06 13.11
CA ARG A 367 18.86 33.65 13.34
C ARG A 367 19.16 33.24 14.78
N ARG A 368 20.26 33.74 15.36
CA ARG A 368 20.57 33.51 16.78
C ARG A 368 19.47 34.04 17.68
N GLN A 369 19.01 35.27 17.44
CA GLN A 369 17.94 35.88 18.24
C GLN A 369 16.62 35.12 18.08
N ALA A 370 16.25 34.73 16.86
CA ALA A 370 15.07 33.91 16.61
C ALA A 370 15.15 32.55 17.32
N CYS A 371 16.32 31.90 17.27
CA CYS A 371 16.56 30.63 17.96
C CYS A 371 16.40 30.77 19.48
N LEU A 372 17.05 31.77 20.09
CA LEU A 372 16.96 32.03 21.53
C LEU A 372 15.52 32.38 21.97
N ALA A 373 14.76 33.12 21.17
CA ALA A 373 13.36 33.44 21.47
C ALA A 373 12.49 32.18 21.52
N VAL A 374 12.72 31.21 20.63
CA VAL A 374 12.00 29.92 20.64
C VAL A 374 12.36 29.09 21.87
N LEU A 375 13.63 29.14 22.30
CA LEU A 375 14.10 28.43 23.50
C LEU A 375 13.59 29.05 24.80
N GLY A 376 13.45 30.38 24.88
CA GLY A 376 12.99 31.08 26.09
C GLY A 376 11.47 30.99 26.34
N ASN A 377 10.69 30.55 25.34
CA ASN A 377 9.24 30.40 25.43
C ASN A 377 8.77 28.96 25.74
N ARG A 378 9.70 28.03 25.98
CA ARG A 378 9.44 26.61 26.26
C ARG A 378 10.02 26.22 27.61
#